data_AF-A0A5M7BMK8-F1
#
_entry.id   AF-A0A5M7BMK8-F1
#
_cell.length_a   1.000
_cell.length_b   1.000
_cell.length_c   1.000
_cell.angle_alpha   90.00
_cell.angle_beta   90.00
_cell.angle_gamma   90.00
#
_symmetry.space_group_name_H-M   'P 1'
#
loop_
_entity.id
_entity.type
_entity.pdbx_description
1 polymer ?
#
loop_
_entity_poly.entity_id
_entity_poly.type
_entity_poly.pdbx_seq_one_letter_code
_entity_poly.pdbx_strand_id
1 'polypeptide(L)'
;MERGERDDQTDDLDGLDPEDPEVQAFAAHRDRMRRPNSEATVEGMLRGVDDFAQSANRADGHRRLVAVLVVALILLGVLYTIWNALAFVVTTFAG
;
A
#
# COMPACT_ATOMS: atom_id res chain seq x y z
N MET A 1 -14.60 19.93 -25.93
CA MET A 1 -13.14 20.17 -25.97
C MET A 1 -12.50 19.09 -25.12
N GLU A 2 -12.13 17.94 -25.71
CA GLU A 2 -11.58 16.77 -25.00
C GLU A 2 -10.40 16.21 -25.81
N ARG A 3 -9.32 16.99 -25.90
CA ARG A 3 -8.17 16.73 -26.78
C ARG A 3 -6.84 17.00 -26.06
N GLY A 4 -6.74 16.57 -24.80
CA GLY A 4 -5.57 16.86 -23.95
C GLY A 4 -4.86 15.65 -23.33
N GLU A 5 -5.47 14.46 -23.31
CA GLU A 5 -4.89 13.29 -22.61
C GLU A 5 -4.39 12.16 -23.52
N ARG A 6 -4.62 12.26 -24.84
CA ARG A 6 -4.16 11.24 -25.81
C ARG A 6 -2.79 11.53 -26.44
N ASP A 7 -2.25 12.73 -26.27
CA ASP A 7 -0.97 13.10 -26.89
C ASP A 7 0.24 12.54 -26.11
N ASP A 8 0.17 12.51 -24.78
CA ASP A 8 1.28 12.01 -23.95
C ASP A 8 1.44 10.47 -23.98
N GLN A 9 0.47 9.75 -24.51
CA GLN A 9 0.53 8.29 -24.67
C GLN A 9 1.26 7.86 -25.94
N THR A 10 1.37 8.75 -26.93
CA THR A 10 1.87 8.45 -28.28
C THR A 10 3.24 9.03 -28.56
N ASP A 11 3.68 10.05 -27.81
CA ASP A 11 4.97 10.74 -28.06
C ASP A 11 6.20 9.80 -27.98
N ASP A 12 6.18 8.80 -27.08
CA ASP A 12 7.24 7.78 -26.95
C ASP A 12 7.10 6.60 -27.94
N LEU A 13 5.95 6.49 -28.63
CA LEU A 13 5.63 5.43 -29.61
C LEU A 13 5.49 5.98 -31.04
N ASP A 14 5.73 7.27 -31.23
CA ASP A 14 5.50 7.97 -32.48
C ASP A 14 6.56 7.56 -33.52
N GLY A 15 6.11 6.96 -34.62
CA GLY A 15 6.98 6.41 -35.68
C GLY A 15 7.18 4.88 -35.64
N LEU A 16 6.63 4.18 -34.66
CA LEU A 16 6.57 2.71 -34.63
C LEU A 16 5.25 2.19 -35.23
N ASP A 17 5.28 1.02 -35.87
CA ASP A 17 4.08 0.42 -36.46
C ASP A 17 3.14 -0.08 -35.34
N PRO A 18 1.93 0.48 -35.19
CA PRO A 18 0.99 0.08 -34.14
C PRO A 18 0.48 -1.36 -34.29
N GLU A 19 0.58 -1.95 -35.49
CA GLU A 19 0.17 -3.33 -35.75
C GLU A 19 1.31 -4.34 -35.46
N ASP A 20 2.50 -3.86 -35.08
CA ASP A 20 3.61 -4.73 -34.71
C ASP A 20 3.37 -5.37 -33.32
N PRO A 21 3.45 -6.72 -33.22
CA PRO A 21 3.26 -7.43 -31.95
C PRO A 21 4.24 -6.98 -30.84
N GLU A 22 5.45 -6.52 -31.18
CA GLU A 22 6.43 -6.03 -30.21
C GLU A 22 6.02 -4.68 -29.61
N VAL A 23 5.46 -3.78 -30.44
CA VAL A 23 4.95 -2.46 -30.01
C VAL A 23 3.75 -2.61 -29.09
N GLN A 24 2.85 -3.56 -29.39
CA GLN A 24 1.71 -3.88 -28.52
C GLN A 24 2.13 -4.46 -27.17
N ALA A 25 3.16 -5.32 -27.15
CA ALA A 25 3.70 -5.87 -25.91
C ALA A 25 4.31 -4.78 -25.02
N PHE A 26 5.02 -3.80 -25.62
CA PHE A 26 5.61 -2.67 -24.91
C PHE A 26 4.55 -1.71 -24.38
N ALA A 27 3.52 -1.39 -25.18
CA ALA A 27 2.38 -0.57 -24.75
C ALA A 27 1.63 -1.22 -23.57
N ALA A 28 1.37 -2.53 -23.63
CA ALA A 28 0.73 -3.28 -22.56
C ALA A 28 1.60 -3.39 -21.29
N HIS A 29 2.92 -3.35 -21.43
CA HIS A 29 3.85 -3.34 -20.30
C HIS A 29 3.91 -1.95 -19.65
N ARG A 30 3.94 -0.87 -20.44
CA ARG A 30 3.91 0.50 -19.95
C ARG A 30 2.59 0.87 -19.30
N ASP A 31 1.45 0.41 -19.83
CA ASP A 31 0.13 0.59 -19.21
C ASP A 31 0.06 -0.04 -17.81
N ARG A 32 0.76 -1.18 -17.60
CA ARG A 32 0.90 -1.82 -16.28
C ARG A 32 1.80 -1.04 -15.33
N MET A 33 2.89 -0.46 -15.82
CA MET A 33 3.79 0.37 -14.99
C MET A 33 3.20 1.74 -14.65
N ARG A 34 2.36 2.30 -15.53
CA ARG A 34 1.73 3.62 -15.36
C ARG A 34 0.46 3.58 -14.50
N ARG A 35 -0.02 2.37 -14.17
CA ARG A 35 -0.99 2.11 -13.09
C ARG A 35 -0.30 1.52 -11.83
N PRO A 36 0.68 2.20 -11.20
CA PRO A 36 1.01 1.83 -9.84
C PRO A 36 -0.19 2.24 -8.99
N ASN A 37 -0.92 1.26 -8.47
CA ASN A 37 -1.86 1.50 -7.39
C ASN A 37 -1.12 2.30 -6.32
N SER A 38 -1.56 3.54 -6.11
CA SER A 38 -0.92 4.53 -5.25
C SER A 38 -0.89 4.03 -3.80
N GLU A 39 0.20 3.35 -3.42
CA GLU A 39 0.50 2.88 -2.06
C GLU A 39 1.12 3.97 -1.18
N ALA A 40 1.15 5.23 -1.65
CA ALA A 40 1.78 6.35 -0.96
C ALA A 40 0.77 7.38 -0.42
N THR A 41 -0.44 6.95 -0.05
CA THR A 41 -1.45 7.83 0.58
C THR A 41 -2.00 7.18 1.84
N VAL A 42 -2.32 8.00 2.84
CA VAL A 42 -2.74 7.64 4.22
C VAL A 42 -3.90 6.63 4.27
N GLU A 43 -4.73 6.53 3.23
CA GLU A 43 -5.73 5.47 3.05
C GLU A 43 -5.15 4.04 3.03
N GLY A 44 -3.92 3.84 2.54
CA GLY A 44 -3.27 2.54 2.46
C GLY A 44 -2.94 1.94 3.83
N MET A 45 -2.71 2.80 4.83
CA MET A 45 -2.45 2.36 6.20
C MET A 45 -3.72 1.81 6.87
N LEU A 46 -4.89 2.41 6.62
CA LEU A 46 -6.18 1.91 7.11
C LEU A 46 -6.66 0.67 6.35
N ARG A 47 -6.48 0.65 5.02
CA ARG A 47 -6.86 -0.50 4.20
C ARG A 47 -5.97 -1.71 4.47
N GLY A 48 -4.69 -1.49 4.80
CA GLY A 48 -3.79 -2.55 5.28
C GLY A 48 -4.30 -3.22 6.55
N VAL A 49 -4.81 -2.45 7.53
CA VAL A 49 -5.35 -3.02 8.78
C VAL A 49 -6.60 -3.88 8.54
N ASP A 50 -7.49 -3.44 7.64
CA ASP A 50 -8.72 -4.17 7.29
C ASP A 50 -8.41 -5.47 6.54
N ASP A 51 -7.50 -5.42 5.56
CA ASP A 51 -7.01 -6.60 4.84
C ASP A 51 -6.21 -7.55 5.76
N PHE A 52 -5.51 -7.03 6.79
CA PHE A 52 -4.89 -7.87 7.82
C PHE A 52 -5.91 -8.58 8.71
N ALA A 53 -7.00 -7.91 9.10
CA ALA A 53 -8.07 -8.52 9.87
C ALA A 53 -8.78 -9.63 9.07
N GLN A 54 -9.04 -9.38 7.78
CA GLN A 54 -9.74 -10.32 6.91
C GLN A 54 -8.84 -11.48 6.44
N SER A 55 -7.53 -11.25 6.23
CA SER A 55 -6.56 -12.31 5.92
C SER A 55 -6.21 -13.17 7.13
N ALA A 56 -6.18 -12.61 8.35
CA ALA A 56 -6.01 -13.38 9.59
C ALA A 56 -7.16 -14.37 9.80
N ASN A 57 -8.38 -14.02 9.41
CA ASN A 57 -9.55 -14.89 9.53
C ASN A 57 -9.65 -15.97 8.42
N ARG A 58 -8.86 -15.83 7.33
CA ARG A 58 -8.90 -16.75 6.17
C ARG A 58 -7.65 -17.64 6.03
N ALA A 59 -6.53 -17.25 6.64
CA ALA A 59 -5.27 -18.01 6.59
C ALA A 59 -5.27 -19.13 7.63
N ASP A 60 -6.02 -20.18 7.34
CA ASP A 60 -6.12 -21.40 8.13
C ASP A 60 -4.74 -22.10 8.23
N GLY A 61 -4.15 -22.02 9.42
CA GLY A 61 -2.84 -22.58 9.74
C GLY A 61 -2.41 -22.13 11.12
N HIS A 62 -2.73 -22.92 12.15
CA HIS A 62 -2.54 -22.61 13.57
C HIS A 62 -1.18 -21.96 13.92
N ARG A 63 -0.10 -22.32 13.21
CA ARG A 63 1.24 -21.75 13.42
C ARG A 63 1.35 -20.27 13.02
N ARG A 64 0.64 -19.83 11.97
CA ARG A 64 0.64 -18.42 11.54
C ARG A 64 -0.20 -17.54 12.46
N LEU A 65 -1.29 -18.05 13.02
CA LEU A 65 -2.07 -17.33 14.04
C LEU A 65 -1.24 -17.05 15.30
N VAL A 66 -0.46 -18.02 15.78
CA VAL A 66 0.44 -17.81 16.93
C VAL A 66 1.49 -16.76 16.63
N ALA A 67 2.10 -16.78 15.44
CA ALA A 67 3.07 -15.77 15.05
C ALA A 67 2.45 -14.35 14.99
N VAL A 68 1.26 -14.22 14.40
CA VAL A 68 0.52 -12.95 14.35
C VAL A 68 0.15 -12.47 15.74
N LEU A 69 -0.32 -13.36 16.62
CA LEU A 69 -0.64 -13.05 18.01
C LEU A 69 0.59 -12.52 18.76
N VAL A 70 1.75 -13.18 18.62
CA VAL A 70 3.00 -12.75 19.26
C VAL A 70 3.42 -11.36 18.77
N VAL A 71 3.38 -11.13 17.46
CA VAL A 71 3.69 -9.80 16.89
C VAL A 71 2.72 -8.75 17.42
N ALA A 72 1.42 -9.04 17.45
CA ALA A 72 0.40 -8.14 17.99
C ALA A 72 0.65 -7.81 19.48
N LEU A 73 1.02 -8.82 20.29
CA LEU A 73 1.37 -8.60 21.70
C LEU A 73 2.62 -7.74 21.88
N ILE A 74 3.65 -7.92 21.03
CA ILE A 74 4.84 -7.07 21.04
C ILE A 74 4.45 -5.62 20.71
N LEU A 75 3.69 -5.42 19.63
CA LEU A 75 3.23 -4.09 19.23
C LEU A 75 2.39 -3.43 20.33
N LEU A 76 1.51 -4.18 20.97
CA LEU A 76 0.71 -3.71 22.10
C LEU A 76 1.60 -3.26 23.27
N GLY A 77 2.63 -4.04 23.61
CA GLY A 77 3.58 -3.71 24.67
C GLY A 77 4.37 -2.43 24.38
N VAL A 78 4.80 -2.25 23.13
CA VAL A 78 5.48 -1.02 22.69
C VAL A 78 4.54 0.18 22.79
N LEU A 79 3.30 0.05 22.29
CA LEU A 79 2.30 1.11 22.35
C LEU A 79 1.98 1.51 23.79
N TYR A 80 1.81 0.51 24.67
CA TYR A 80 1.58 0.74 26.09
C TYR A 80 2.75 1.48 26.75
N THR A 81 3.99 1.12 26.40
CA THR A 81 5.20 1.79 26.90
C THR A 81 5.24 3.26 26.47
N ILE A 82 4.97 3.54 25.19
CA ILE A 82 4.90 4.91 24.67
C ILE A 82 3.79 5.70 25.38
N TRP A 83 2.60 5.11 25.53
CA TRP A 83 1.47 5.75 26.20
C TRP A 83 1.81 6.12 27.66
N ASN A 84 2.47 5.22 28.39
CA ASN A 84 2.86 5.47 29.77
C ASN A 84 3.90 6.60 29.87
N ALA A 85 4.89 6.62 28.97
CA ALA A 85 5.87 7.71 28.90
C ALA A 85 5.20 9.05 28.58
N LEU A 86 4.27 9.09 27.63
CA LEU A 86 3.51 10.30 27.31
C LEU A 86 2.66 10.75 28.49
N ALA A 87 1.94 9.83 29.14
CA ALA A 87 1.15 10.14 30.32
C ALA A 87 2.02 10.74 31.43
N PHE A 88 3.18 10.14 31.71
CA PHE A 88 4.14 10.63 32.69
C PHE A 88 4.60 12.06 32.39
N VAL A 89 4.99 12.32 31.14
CA VAL A 89 5.40 13.67 30.70
C VAL A 89 4.25 14.65 30.87
N VAL A 90 3.06 14.33 30.36
CA VAL A 90 1.88 15.20 30.46
C VAL A 90 1.54 15.48 31.91
N THR A 91 1.48 14.47 32.79
CA THR A 91 1.18 14.67 34.21
C THR A 91 2.26 15.48 34.94
N THR A 92 3.52 15.39 34.50
CA THR A 92 4.62 16.14 35.12
C THR A 92 4.59 17.62 34.73
N PHE A 93 4.18 17.95 33.50
CA PHE A 93 4.18 19.33 33.01
C PHE A 93 2.82 20.04 33.16
N ALA A 94 1.72 19.30 33.16
CA ALA A 94 0.37 19.84 33.33
C ALA A 94 -0.16 19.72 34.77
N GLY A 95 0.62 19.10 35.66
CA GLY A 95 0.36 18.99 37.10
C GLY A 95 1.09 20.05 37.90
#